data_AF-A0A1H9IVR1-F1
#
_entry.id   AF-A0A1H9IVR1-F1
#
_cell.length_a   1.000
_cell.length_b   1.000
_cell.length_c   1.000
_cell.angle_alpha   90.00
_cell.angle_beta   90.00
_cell.angle_gamma   90.00
#
_symmetry.space_group_name_H-M   'P 1'
#
loop_
_entity.id
_entity.type
_entity.pdbx_description
1 polymer ?
#
loop_
_entity_poly.entity_id
_entity_poly.type
_entity_poly.pdbx_seq_one_letter_code
_entity_poly.pdbx_strand_id
1 'polypeptide(L)'
;MVNLFKKSFIYLALFMLVLVSFNVENAHAEDGYSENLIPKMTSNESDFGKASSSSNYGDTPSWKAFDGVLNYQNGSTYNAWGTTKETGWLAYEFTTPKAVSKYVMYNSGQWPTLFPNTWTFEAWDGSEWIVLDSQSNVTKEEWKKNPKQSFTFENTNFYNKYRVNIILANGATGTVKSGICELQMMEKISSSVESISLDKNELELVEGSQDKLTATVTPDTAKVIWASSDASIATVDQNGNVTAIREGQAIITATIENIDISATSAVNVKKPNNEFSNAILSITLVNGITKEYDVTNAVINNYLSWFDSAQGTSTFKFSKTISPYKKVTEYIVHDKIASFEVREY
;
A
#
# COMPACT_ATOMS: atom_id res chain seq x y z
N MET A 1 -34.89 48.29 25.13
CA MET A 1 -33.92 48.02 26.23
C MET A 1 -34.24 46.63 26.74
N VAL A 2 -33.65 45.56 26.20
CA VAL A 2 -32.26 45.08 26.34
C VAL A 2 -32.02 44.41 27.71
N ASN A 3 -32.03 43.06 27.70
CA ASN A 3 -31.05 42.12 28.28
C ASN A 3 -31.75 40.78 28.61
N LEU A 4 -31.62 39.75 27.78
CA LEU A 4 -30.50 38.78 27.73
C LEU A 4 -30.14 38.19 29.10
N PHE A 5 -30.38 36.89 29.30
CA PHE A 5 -29.40 35.90 29.81
C PHE A 5 -30.03 34.49 29.76
N LYS A 6 -29.79 33.75 28.66
CA LYS A 6 -29.76 32.28 28.69
C LYS A 6 -28.33 31.88 28.34
N LYS A 7 -27.60 31.38 29.34
CA LYS A 7 -26.25 30.83 29.22
C LYS A 7 -26.32 29.55 28.36
N SER A 8 -25.69 29.60 27.19
CA SER A 8 -25.33 28.39 26.44
C SER A 8 -23.84 28.16 26.66
N PHE A 9 -23.51 27.08 27.36
CA PHE A 9 -22.13 26.62 27.54
C PHE A 9 -21.72 25.88 26.27
N ILE A 10 -20.79 26.47 25.51
CA ILE A 10 -20.10 25.82 24.40
C ILE A 10 -19.05 24.88 25.00
N TYR A 11 -19.15 23.59 24.66
CA TYR A 11 -18.12 22.58 24.92
C TYR A 11 -16.92 22.85 24.02
N LEU A 12 -15.79 23.24 24.60
CA LEU A 12 -14.48 23.20 23.95
C LEU A 12 -13.71 22.02 24.56
N ALA A 13 -13.75 20.87 23.88
CA ALA A 13 -12.98 19.69 24.26
C ALA A 13 -11.49 19.94 23.92
N LEU A 14 -10.70 20.23 24.95
CA LEU A 14 -9.25 20.35 24.86
C LEU A 14 -8.64 18.95 24.90
N PHE A 15 -8.32 18.36 23.74
CA PHE A 15 -7.51 17.14 23.67
C PHE A 15 -6.05 17.50 23.98
N MET A 16 -5.63 17.35 25.24
CA MET A 16 -4.21 17.25 25.59
C MET A 16 -3.74 15.84 25.19
N LEU A 17 -3.02 15.76 24.07
CA LEU A 17 -2.24 14.57 23.72
C LEU A 17 -0.96 14.59 24.56
N VAL A 18 -0.92 13.84 25.66
CA VAL A 18 0.32 13.58 26.40
C VAL A 18 1.10 12.53 25.61
N LEU A 19 2.06 12.98 24.81
CA LEU A 19 3.08 12.12 24.21
C LEU A 19 4.03 11.65 25.31
N VAL A 20 3.89 10.39 25.71
CA VAL A 20 4.91 9.69 26.48
C VAL A 20 6.02 9.33 25.50
N SER A 21 7.11 10.10 25.50
CA SER A 21 8.31 9.77 24.76
C SER A 21 9.04 8.61 25.44
N PHE A 22 8.91 7.41 24.86
CA PHE A 22 9.86 6.34 25.11
C PHE A 22 11.15 6.67 24.35
N ASN A 23 12.26 6.83 25.08
CA ASN A 23 13.60 6.87 24.50
C ASN A 23 13.93 5.46 23.99
N VAL A 24 13.74 5.24 22.69
CA VAL A 24 14.44 4.22 21.95
C VAL A 24 15.39 4.98 21.02
N GLU A 25 16.70 4.83 21.22
CA GLU A 25 17.72 5.25 20.26
C GLU A 25 17.56 4.39 18.99
N ASN A 26 16.62 4.76 18.14
CA ASN A 26 16.57 4.31 16.75
C ASN A 26 16.71 5.56 15.89
N ALA A 27 17.68 5.53 14.97
CA ALA A 27 17.76 6.48 13.88
C ALA A 27 16.41 6.42 13.14
N HIS A 28 15.66 7.51 13.23
CA HIS A 28 14.40 7.67 12.52
C HIS A 28 14.69 8.52 11.29
N ALA A 29 14.76 7.86 10.14
CA ALA A 29 14.42 8.41 8.84
C ALA A 29 13.31 9.46 9.00
N GLU A 30 13.60 10.73 8.69
CA GLU A 30 12.60 11.78 8.66
C GLU A 30 11.59 11.45 7.54
N ASP A 31 10.29 11.47 7.87
CA ASP A 31 9.14 11.02 7.06
C ASP A 31 9.38 11.06 5.53
N GLY A 32 9.59 9.89 4.93
CA GLY A 32 9.68 9.70 3.48
C GLY A 32 11.08 9.73 2.86
N TYR A 33 12.16 9.75 3.65
CA TYR A 33 13.55 9.70 3.15
C TYR A 33 14.39 8.63 3.85
N SER A 34 15.42 8.11 3.17
CA SER A 34 16.35 7.13 3.74
C SER A 34 17.13 7.73 4.91
N GLU A 35 17.82 6.86 5.66
CA GLU A 35 18.95 7.29 6.49
C GLU A 35 20.06 7.94 5.63
N ASN A 36 21.05 8.56 6.29
CA ASN A 36 22.23 9.10 5.60
C ASN A 36 22.93 8.00 4.78
N LEU A 37 23.12 8.26 3.49
CA LEU A 37 23.73 7.35 2.53
C LEU A 37 25.25 7.27 2.66
N ILE A 38 25.88 8.27 3.30
CA ILE A 38 27.33 8.37 3.43
C ILE A 38 27.75 7.72 4.75
N PRO A 39 28.48 6.58 4.73
CA PRO A 39 29.04 6.02 5.95
C PRO A 39 30.08 6.96 6.55
N LYS A 40 30.22 6.92 7.87
CA LYS A 40 31.21 7.74 8.59
C LYS A 40 32.62 7.53 8.02
N MET A 41 33.22 8.60 7.53
CA MET A 41 34.55 8.58 6.95
C MET A 41 35.64 8.79 8.02
N THR A 42 36.83 8.23 7.75
CA THR A 42 38.06 8.49 8.53
C THR A 42 39.22 8.98 7.65
N SER A 43 38.99 9.05 6.33
CA SER A 43 39.94 9.49 5.30
C SER A 43 39.17 9.94 4.06
N ASN A 44 39.83 10.61 3.10
CA ASN A 44 39.19 11.05 1.86
C ASN A 44 38.78 9.88 0.93
N GLU A 45 39.29 8.67 1.16
CA GLU A 45 38.91 7.49 0.40
C GLU A 45 38.44 6.37 1.33
N SER A 46 37.47 5.59 0.88
CA SER A 46 36.93 4.41 1.55
C SER A 46 36.32 3.45 0.53
N ASP A 47 35.94 2.26 0.95
CA ASP A 47 35.25 1.28 0.10
C ASP A 47 33.85 1.78 -0.37
N PHE A 48 33.29 2.78 0.31
CA PHE A 48 31.94 3.29 0.04
C PHE A 48 31.92 4.54 -0.83
N GLY A 49 33.06 5.23 -0.94
CA GLY A 49 33.16 6.45 -1.73
C GLY A 49 34.35 7.33 -1.37
N LYS A 50 34.39 8.50 -2.00
CA LYS A 50 35.49 9.47 -1.91
C LYS A 50 34.98 10.86 -1.59
N ALA A 51 35.60 11.50 -0.59
CA ALA A 51 35.41 12.91 -0.29
C ALA A 51 36.50 13.76 -0.96
N SER A 52 36.11 14.88 -1.56
CA SER A 52 37.04 15.82 -2.19
C SER A 52 36.53 17.25 -2.08
N SER A 53 37.41 18.23 -2.25
CA SER A 53 37.04 19.65 -2.23
C SER A 53 37.95 20.46 -3.14
N SER A 54 37.50 21.65 -3.54
CA SER A 54 38.30 22.59 -4.34
C SER A 54 39.60 23.03 -3.63
N SER A 55 39.55 23.11 -2.31
CA SER A 55 40.68 23.47 -1.44
C SER A 55 40.34 23.17 0.01
N ASN A 56 41.37 23.06 0.85
CA ASN A 56 41.23 22.95 2.30
C ASN A 56 42.29 23.78 3.05
N TYR A 57 42.07 24.05 4.34
CA TYR A 57 43.03 24.70 5.22
C TYR A 57 43.68 23.70 6.19
N GLY A 58 44.98 23.42 6.03
CA GLY A 58 45.71 22.55 6.97
C GLY A 58 44.97 21.25 7.28
N ASP A 59 44.67 21.02 8.56
CA ASP A 59 44.01 19.82 9.09
C ASP A 59 42.47 19.83 8.97
N THR A 60 41.89 20.50 7.97
CA THR A 60 40.45 20.47 7.67
C THR A 60 40.12 19.73 6.35
N PRO A 61 40.54 18.45 6.18
CA PRO A 61 40.33 17.71 4.94
C PRO A 61 38.84 17.46 4.66
N SER A 62 38.52 17.14 3.41
CA SER A 62 37.15 16.96 2.93
C SER A 62 36.36 15.91 3.71
N TRP A 63 37.00 14.79 4.09
CA TRP A 63 36.34 13.69 4.80
C TRP A 63 35.75 14.06 6.17
N LYS A 64 36.24 15.12 6.82
CA LYS A 64 35.71 15.58 8.11
C LYS A 64 34.28 16.10 8.01
N ALA A 65 33.83 16.51 6.84
CA ALA A 65 32.42 16.85 6.63
C ALA A 65 31.52 15.61 6.47
N PHE A 66 32.06 14.40 6.64
CA PHE A 66 31.36 13.13 6.46
C PHE A 66 31.71 12.12 7.57
N ASP A 67 32.27 12.57 8.70
CA ASP A 67 32.73 11.71 9.79
C ASP A 67 31.69 11.57 10.93
N GLY A 68 30.58 12.30 10.84
CA GLY A 68 29.51 12.33 11.83
C GLY A 68 29.78 13.24 13.02
N VAL A 69 30.82 14.09 12.98
CA VAL A 69 31.15 15.05 14.05
C VAL A 69 30.51 16.40 13.75
N LEU A 70 29.62 16.85 14.63
CA LEU A 70 28.72 17.98 14.34
C LEU A 70 29.27 19.37 14.77
N ASN A 71 30.42 19.41 15.44
CA ASN A 71 31.04 20.65 15.91
C ASN A 71 32.20 21.10 15.00
N TYR A 72 32.43 22.40 14.84
CA TYR A 72 33.51 22.89 13.98
C TYR A 72 34.93 22.60 14.53
N GLN A 73 35.13 22.81 15.84
CA GLN A 73 36.43 22.65 16.49
C GLN A 73 36.23 22.19 17.94
N ASN A 74 37.15 21.38 18.46
CA ASN A 74 37.26 21.06 19.89
C ASN A 74 38.70 21.29 20.35
N GLY A 75 38.90 22.27 21.25
CA GLY A 75 40.23 22.72 21.62
C GLY A 75 41.03 23.19 20.40
N SER A 76 42.20 22.57 20.15
CA SER A 76 43.04 22.87 18.99
C SER A 76 42.69 22.06 17.74
N THR A 77 41.79 21.06 17.85
CA THR A 77 41.48 20.13 16.76
C THR A 77 40.28 20.60 15.96
N TYR A 78 40.45 20.82 14.66
CA TYR A 78 39.34 21.07 13.74
C TYR A 78 38.61 19.76 13.42
N ASN A 79 37.28 19.79 13.42
CA ASN A 79 36.41 18.62 13.20
C ASN A 79 35.51 18.80 11.96
N ALA A 80 35.82 19.78 11.11
CA ALA A 80 35.05 20.14 9.94
C ALA A 80 35.94 20.19 8.70
N TRP A 81 35.33 20.13 7.52
CA TRP A 81 35.98 20.65 6.32
C TRP A 81 36.01 22.19 6.40
N GLY A 82 37.11 22.78 5.93
CA GLY A 82 37.34 24.21 5.95
C GLY A 82 38.25 24.64 4.83
N THR A 83 38.03 25.83 4.28
CA THR A 83 38.78 26.38 3.15
C THR A 83 39.22 27.81 3.43
N THR A 84 40.36 28.23 2.87
CA THR A 84 40.83 29.63 2.95
C THR A 84 40.19 30.52 1.88
N LYS A 85 39.24 30.00 1.11
CA LYS A 85 38.54 30.70 0.02
C LYS A 85 37.10 31.00 0.43
N GLU A 86 36.60 32.16 0.02
CA GLU A 86 35.19 32.55 0.27
C GLU A 86 34.20 31.79 -0.61
N THR A 87 34.71 31.16 -1.68
CA THR A 87 33.98 30.29 -2.60
C THR A 87 34.75 28.98 -2.80
N GLY A 88 34.05 27.94 -3.22
CA GLY A 88 34.64 26.63 -3.43
C GLY A 88 33.60 25.52 -3.37
N TRP A 89 34.04 24.27 -3.53
CA TRP A 89 33.13 23.13 -3.48
C TRP A 89 33.64 22.04 -2.56
N LEU A 90 32.69 21.32 -1.96
CA LEU A 90 32.88 20.07 -1.21
C LEU A 90 32.02 19.00 -1.88
N ALA A 91 32.63 17.87 -2.24
CA ALA A 91 32.00 16.80 -3.01
C ALA A 91 32.17 15.44 -2.32
N TYR A 92 31.17 14.58 -2.57
CA TYR A 92 31.22 13.15 -2.29
C TYR A 92 30.95 12.36 -3.55
N GLU A 93 31.73 11.30 -3.78
CA GLU A 93 31.58 10.37 -4.88
C GLU A 93 31.31 8.96 -4.34
N PHE A 94 30.07 8.50 -4.48
CA PHE A 94 29.64 7.14 -4.15
C PHE A 94 30.24 6.13 -5.14
N THR A 95 30.51 4.91 -4.66
CA THR A 95 30.91 3.79 -5.53
C THR A 95 29.76 3.20 -6.36
N THR A 96 28.52 3.46 -5.95
CA THR A 96 27.30 3.07 -6.68
C THR A 96 26.38 4.28 -6.87
N PRO A 97 25.69 4.42 -8.01
CA PRO A 97 24.82 5.56 -8.26
C PRO A 97 23.70 5.66 -7.22
N LYS A 98 23.39 6.89 -6.79
CA LYS A 98 22.30 7.22 -5.86
C LYS A 98 21.34 8.21 -6.50
N ALA A 99 20.08 8.22 -6.10
CA ALA A 99 19.10 9.24 -6.47
C ALA A 99 18.87 10.20 -5.29
N VAL A 100 19.92 10.92 -4.89
CA VAL A 100 19.84 11.86 -3.75
C VAL A 100 18.79 12.93 -4.05
N SER A 101 17.87 13.11 -3.12
CA SER A 101 16.73 14.05 -3.18
C SER A 101 16.60 14.90 -1.92
N LYS A 102 17.49 14.66 -0.96
CA LYS A 102 17.60 15.42 0.28
C LYS A 102 19.05 15.49 0.71
N TYR A 103 19.47 16.65 1.20
CA TYR A 103 20.70 16.76 1.98
C TYR A 103 20.44 17.48 3.29
N VAL A 104 21.24 17.13 4.29
CA VAL A 104 21.28 17.81 5.58
C VAL A 104 22.67 18.37 5.78
N MET A 105 22.74 19.68 6.03
CA MET A 105 23.98 20.36 6.34
C MET A 105 23.96 20.76 7.82
N TYR A 106 24.91 20.22 8.57
CA TYR A 106 25.18 20.64 9.94
C TYR A 106 26.36 21.60 9.96
N ASN A 107 26.14 22.72 10.62
CA ASN A 107 27.12 23.74 10.85
C ASN A 107 26.93 24.24 12.27
N SER A 108 27.88 23.91 13.14
CA SER A 108 27.79 24.21 14.57
C SER A 108 27.38 25.67 14.78
N GLY A 109 26.45 25.99 15.69
CA GLY A 109 26.08 27.41 15.93
C GLY A 109 27.24 28.30 16.45
N GLN A 110 28.42 27.72 16.64
CA GLN A 110 29.69 28.36 16.98
C GLN A 110 30.40 28.86 15.71
N TRP A 111 30.83 30.13 15.72
CA TRP A 111 31.45 30.83 14.58
C TRP A 111 30.63 30.82 13.28
N PRO A 112 29.36 31.27 13.32
CA PRO A 112 28.45 31.14 12.19
C PRO A 112 28.83 31.95 10.94
N THR A 113 29.81 32.86 11.05
CA THR A 113 30.38 33.59 9.91
C THR A 113 31.19 32.70 8.96
N LEU A 114 31.62 31.51 9.39
CA LEU A 114 32.33 30.53 8.56
C LEU A 114 31.39 29.74 7.63
N PHE A 115 30.09 29.69 7.91
CA PHE A 115 29.22 28.78 7.19
C PHE A 115 28.68 29.39 5.90
N PRO A 116 28.33 28.56 4.91
CA PRO A 116 27.83 29.02 3.62
C PRO A 116 26.61 29.93 3.77
N ASN A 117 26.52 30.95 2.91
CA ASN A 117 25.36 31.83 2.81
C ASN A 117 24.52 31.53 1.57
N THR A 118 25.20 31.32 0.44
CA THR A 118 24.58 31.01 -0.85
C THR A 118 25.37 29.89 -1.54
N TRP A 119 24.67 28.86 -2.01
CA TRP A 119 25.28 27.70 -2.67
C TRP A 119 24.29 26.99 -3.59
N THR A 120 24.84 26.18 -4.49
CA THR A 120 24.10 25.16 -5.25
C THR A 120 24.43 23.76 -4.71
N PHE A 121 23.45 22.87 -4.69
CA PHE A 121 23.67 21.44 -4.55
C PHE A 121 23.56 20.80 -5.93
N GLU A 122 24.60 20.10 -6.34
CA GLU A 122 24.79 19.70 -7.73
C GLU A 122 25.17 18.22 -7.85
N ALA A 123 24.83 17.60 -8.97
CA ALA A 123 25.26 16.26 -9.34
C ALA A 123 26.04 16.26 -10.66
N TRP A 124 26.98 15.34 -10.81
CA TRP A 124 27.78 15.20 -12.03
C TRP A 124 27.15 14.17 -12.95
N ASP A 125 26.79 14.56 -14.18
CA ASP A 125 26.19 13.67 -15.17
C ASP A 125 27.21 12.89 -16.03
N GLY A 126 28.50 13.17 -15.86
CA GLY A 126 29.59 12.67 -16.70
C GLY A 126 30.27 13.74 -17.54
N SER A 127 29.60 14.88 -17.76
CA SER A 127 30.06 15.99 -18.62
C SER A 127 29.98 17.36 -17.94
N GLU A 128 28.91 17.61 -17.18
CA GLU A 128 28.64 18.87 -16.51
C GLU A 128 28.01 18.66 -15.13
N TRP A 129 27.99 19.74 -14.35
CA TRP A 129 27.33 19.78 -13.06
C TRP A 129 25.89 20.25 -13.22
N ILE A 130 24.96 19.36 -12.90
CA ILE A 130 23.52 19.62 -12.91
C ILE A 130 23.12 20.18 -11.55
N VAL A 131 22.53 21.39 -11.54
CA VAL A 131 22.00 22.01 -10.32
C VAL A 131 20.69 21.32 -9.93
N LEU A 132 20.68 20.69 -8.75
CA LEU A 132 19.50 20.00 -8.20
C LEU A 132 18.76 20.83 -7.16
N ASP A 133 19.48 21.68 -6.43
CA ASP A 133 18.93 22.62 -5.46
C ASP A 133 19.78 23.90 -5.40
N SER A 134 19.18 25.01 -4.96
CA SER A 134 19.84 26.31 -4.79
C SER A 134 19.36 26.99 -3.52
N GLN A 135 20.30 27.37 -2.67
CA GLN A 135 20.04 28.08 -1.43
C GLN A 135 20.70 29.45 -1.45
N SER A 136 20.03 30.46 -0.89
CA SER A 136 20.56 31.82 -0.80
C SER A 136 20.13 32.48 0.50
N ASN A 137 20.92 33.46 0.95
CA ASN A 137 20.63 34.25 2.16
C ASN A 137 20.51 33.43 3.45
N VAL A 138 21.18 32.28 3.56
CA VAL A 138 21.27 31.55 4.84
C VAL A 138 22.27 32.25 5.74
N THR A 139 21.77 33.18 6.56
CA THR A 139 22.62 34.09 7.33
C THR A 139 23.30 33.40 8.51
N LYS A 140 24.34 34.05 9.05
CA LYS A 140 24.99 33.64 10.30
C LYS A 140 24.01 33.57 11.49
N GLU A 141 22.98 34.41 11.51
CA GLU A 141 21.93 34.35 12.52
C GLU A 141 21.08 33.08 12.39
N GLU A 142 20.77 32.66 11.15
CA GLU A 142 20.04 31.43 10.90
C GLU A 142 20.86 30.21 11.29
N TRP A 143 22.15 30.14 10.94
CA TRP A 143 23.04 29.06 11.40
C TRP A 143 23.17 28.99 12.92
N LYS A 144 23.13 30.13 13.61
CA LYS A 144 23.15 30.18 15.07
C LYS A 144 21.85 29.64 15.68
N LYS A 145 20.71 29.92 15.05
CA LYS A 145 19.38 29.50 15.52
C LYS A 145 19.09 28.04 15.18
N ASN A 146 19.43 27.63 13.97
CA ASN A 146 19.18 26.31 13.41
C ASN A 146 20.46 25.74 12.76
N PRO A 147 21.37 25.16 13.57
CA PRO A 147 22.64 24.64 13.10
C PRO A 147 22.51 23.36 12.27
N LYS A 148 21.35 22.67 12.32
CA LYS A 148 20.99 21.55 11.45
C LYS A 148 19.96 22.04 10.43
N GLN A 149 20.34 22.19 9.17
CA GLN A 149 19.41 22.55 8.11
C GLN A 149 19.20 21.40 7.14
N SER A 150 17.95 21.17 6.76
CA SER A 150 17.53 20.10 5.87
C SER A 150 16.89 20.69 4.63
N PHE A 151 17.27 20.19 3.46
CA PHE A 151 16.83 20.68 2.16
C PHE A 151 16.38 19.50 1.30
N THR A 152 15.18 19.60 0.73
CA THR A 152 14.56 18.56 -0.09
C THR A 152 14.27 19.10 -1.47
N PHE A 153 14.47 18.27 -2.49
CA PHE A 153 14.27 18.59 -3.90
C PHE A 153 13.84 17.34 -4.67
N GLU A 154 13.19 17.51 -5.81
CA GLU A 154 12.81 16.37 -6.65
C GLU A 154 13.99 15.95 -7.51
N ASN A 155 14.42 14.70 -7.33
CA ASN A 155 15.40 14.06 -8.19
C ASN A 155 15.10 12.55 -8.26
N THR A 156 14.93 12.05 -9.48
CA THR A 156 14.78 10.62 -9.79
C THR A 156 15.97 10.07 -10.58
N ASN A 157 16.93 10.92 -10.96
CA ASN A 157 18.11 10.54 -11.70
C ASN A 157 19.22 10.05 -10.76
N PHE A 158 19.95 9.03 -11.21
CA PHE A 158 21.02 8.40 -10.44
C PHE A 158 22.39 8.96 -10.81
N TYR A 159 23.15 9.39 -9.82
CA TYR A 159 24.51 9.92 -10.01
C TYR A 159 25.47 9.32 -9.00
N ASN A 160 26.74 9.21 -9.38
CA ASN A 160 27.80 8.79 -8.45
C ASN A 160 28.33 9.96 -7.63
N LYS A 161 28.27 11.20 -8.14
CA LYS A 161 29.01 12.31 -7.55
C LYS A 161 28.13 13.53 -7.34
N TYR A 162 28.20 14.05 -6.12
CA TYR A 162 27.44 15.20 -5.66
C TYR A 162 28.36 16.23 -5.02
N ARG A 163 28.00 17.52 -5.10
CA ARG A 163 28.72 18.57 -4.39
C ARG A 163 27.81 19.68 -3.88
N VAL A 164 28.27 20.31 -2.80
CA VAL A 164 27.86 21.67 -2.44
C VAL A 164 28.86 22.62 -3.08
N ASN A 165 28.40 23.51 -3.95
CA ASN A 165 29.21 24.55 -4.56
C ASN A 165 28.86 25.91 -3.94
N ILE A 166 29.75 26.39 -3.06
CA ILE A 166 29.60 27.62 -2.29
C ILE A 166 29.91 28.82 -3.16
N ILE A 167 28.89 29.67 -3.32
CA ILE A 167 28.94 30.91 -4.12
C ILE A 167 29.23 32.11 -3.20
N LEU A 168 28.77 32.07 -1.95
CA LEU A 168 28.98 33.11 -0.96
C LEU A 168 29.05 32.53 0.44
N ALA A 169 30.05 32.93 1.23
CA ALA A 169 30.15 32.65 2.67
C ALA A 169 29.64 33.83 3.52
N ASN A 170 29.32 33.59 4.79
CA ASN A 170 28.82 34.63 5.72
C ASN A 170 29.90 35.64 6.23
N GLY A 171 31.05 35.72 5.55
CA GLY A 171 32.03 36.80 5.74
C GLY A 171 33.00 36.60 6.92
N ALA A 172 33.55 35.40 7.09
CA ALA A 172 34.58 35.16 8.11
C ALA A 172 35.86 35.99 7.88
N THR A 173 36.36 36.62 8.94
CA THR A 173 37.55 37.47 8.90
C THR A 173 38.86 36.70 9.11
N GLY A 174 38.81 35.48 9.64
CA GLY A 174 39.98 34.63 9.90
C GLY A 174 40.58 33.99 8.64
N THR A 175 41.57 33.12 8.82
CA THR A 175 42.24 32.38 7.73
C THR A 175 41.31 31.41 7.02
N VAL A 176 40.49 30.69 7.79
CA VAL A 176 39.40 29.90 7.24
C VAL A 176 38.27 30.86 6.89
N LYS A 177 37.84 30.80 5.64
CA LYS A 177 36.83 31.67 5.04
C LYS A 177 35.48 30.97 4.90
N SER A 178 35.49 29.65 4.70
CA SER A 178 34.27 28.86 4.78
C SER A 178 34.51 27.44 5.29
N GLY A 179 33.48 26.75 5.76
CA GLY A 179 33.53 25.35 6.18
C GLY A 179 32.17 24.68 6.29
N ILE A 180 32.17 23.35 6.38
CA ILE A 180 30.98 22.52 6.62
C ILE A 180 31.34 21.49 7.68
N CYS A 181 30.54 21.41 8.76
CA CYS A 181 30.83 20.46 9.85
C CYS A 181 30.43 19.03 9.46
N GLU A 182 29.23 18.84 8.93
CA GLU A 182 28.76 17.54 8.46
C GLU A 182 27.76 17.74 7.30
N LEU A 183 27.88 16.93 6.26
CA LEU A 183 27.00 16.88 5.11
C LEU A 183 26.47 15.45 4.95
N GLN A 184 25.15 15.32 5.01
CA GLN A 184 24.45 14.05 4.85
C GLN A 184 23.60 14.11 3.59
N MET A 185 23.41 12.96 2.96
CA MET A 185 22.61 12.82 1.73
C MET A 185 21.63 11.67 1.91
N MET A 186 20.40 11.84 1.45
CA MET A 186 19.35 10.83 1.55
C MET A 186 18.62 10.67 0.22
N GLU A 187 18.11 9.46 -0.02
CA GLU A 187 17.20 9.14 -1.11
C GLU A 187 15.75 9.33 -0.64
N LYS A 188 14.84 9.66 -1.56
CA LYS A 188 13.41 9.66 -1.27
C LYS A 188 12.99 8.20 -1.17
N ILE A 189 12.42 7.79 -0.04
CA ILE A 189 11.81 6.47 0.04
C ILE A 189 10.58 6.56 -0.84
N SER A 190 10.67 5.95 -2.03
CA SER A 190 9.49 5.72 -2.83
C SER A 190 8.64 4.73 -2.06
N SER A 191 7.59 5.23 -1.39
CA SER A 191 6.41 4.40 -1.17
C SER A 191 5.94 4.03 -2.57
N SER A 192 6.21 2.80 -3.01
CA SER A 192 5.53 2.29 -4.20
C SER A 192 4.04 2.56 -3.96
N VAL A 193 3.40 3.31 -4.85
CA VAL A 193 1.96 3.48 -4.76
C VAL A 193 1.38 2.09 -4.96
N GLU A 194 0.98 1.49 -3.85
CA GLU A 194 0.38 0.17 -3.85
C GLU A 194 -1.10 0.33 -4.17
N SER A 195 -1.56 -0.40 -5.17
CA SER A 195 -2.94 -0.34 -5.61
C SER A 195 -3.41 -1.72 -5.97
N ILE A 196 -4.69 -2.00 -5.72
CA ILE A 196 -5.37 -3.19 -6.23
C ILE A 196 -6.71 -2.78 -6.82
N SER A 197 -7.07 -3.38 -7.94
CA SER A 197 -8.41 -3.29 -8.54
C SER A 197 -8.86 -4.66 -9.02
N LEU A 198 -10.17 -4.87 -9.09
CA LEU A 198 -10.78 -6.04 -9.71
C LEU A 198 -11.35 -5.66 -11.08
N ASP A 199 -11.30 -6.61 -12.02
CA ASP A 199 -11.91 -6.46 -13.34
C ASP A 199 -13.44 -6.34 -13.30
N LYS A 200 -14.06 -6.87 -12.22
CA LYS A 200 -15.50 -6.84 -11.97
C LYS A 200 -15.74 -6.47 -10.50
N ASN A 201 -16.73 -5.62 -10.26
CA ASN A 201 -17.22 -5.27 -8.93
C ASN A 201 -18.47 -6.07 -8.53
N GLU A 202 -19.05 -6.82 -9.48
CA GLU A 202 -20.21 -7.67 -9.27
C GLU A 202 -20.16 -8.89 -10.20
N LEU A 203 -20.59 -10.05 -9.69
CA LEU A 203 -20.82 -11.28 -10.44
C LEU A 203 -22.25 -11.76 -10.18
N GLU A 204 -22.96 -12.10 -11.25
CA GLU A 204 -24.18 -12.89 -11.16
C GLU A 204 -23.88 -14.32 -11.61
N LEU A 205 -24.03 -15.28 -10.70
CA LEU A 205 -23.76 -16.69 -10.97
C LEU A 205 -25.00 -17.53 -10.71
N VAL A 206 -25.09 -18.66 -11.41
CA VAL A 206 -26.07 -19.70 -11.11
C VAL A 206 -25.43 -20.72 -10.17
N GLU A 207 -26.18 -21.25 -9.21
CA GLU A 207 -25.71 -22.32 -8.31
C GLU A 207 -25.01 -23.46 -9.10
N GLY A 208 -23.80 -23.82 -8.68
CA GLY A 208 -22.95 -24.82 -9.35
C GLY A 208 -22.07 -24.28 -10.49
N SER A 209 -22.26 -23.03 -10.93
CA SER A 209 -21.39 -22.39 -11.93
C SER A 209 -20.15 -21.72 -11.31
N GLN A 210 -19.19 -21.36 -12.16
CA GLN A 210 -17.96 -20.69 -11.79
C GLN A 210 -17.67 -19.53 -12.74
N ASP A 211 -17.02 -18.49 -12.24
CA ASP A 211 -16.38 -17.43 -13.03
C ASP A 211 -15.12 -16.94 -12.31
N LYS A 212 -14.27 -16.19 -13.00
CA LYS A 212 -13.00 -15.70 -12.47
C LYS A 212 -13.06 -14.19 -12.22
N LEU A 213 -12.50 -13.78 -11.08
CA LEU A 213 -12.09 -12.41 -10.80
C LEU A 213 -10.59 -12.27 -11.05
N THR A 214 -10.19 -11.19 -11.69
CA THR A 214 -8.78 -10.86 -11.96
C THR A 214 -8.41 -9.60 -11.19
N ALA A 215 -7.46 -9.75 -10.26
CA ALA A 215 -6.88 -8.61 -9.55
C ALA A 215 -5.72 -8.02 -10.36
N THR A 216 -5.72 -6.70 -10.54
CA THR A 216 -4.59 -5.93 -11.06
C THR A 216 -3.92 -5.20 -9.91
N VAL A 217 -2.61 -5.39 -9.72
CA VAL A 217 -1.85 -4.82 -8.60
C VAL A 217 -0.68 -3.96 -9.07
N THR A 218 -0.34 -2.97 -8.25
CA THR A 218 0.91 -2.20 -8.36
C THR A 218 1.67 -2.36 -7.04
N PRO A 219 2.95 -2.74 -7.04
CA PRO A 219 3.66 -3.33 -8.19
C PRO A 219 3.01 -4.64 -8.64
N ASP A 220 3.25 -5.05 -9.89
CA ASP A 220 2.69 -6.26 -10.51
C ASP A 220 3.15 -7.57 -9.82
N THR A 221 4.23 -7.50 -9.04
CA THR A 221 4.75 -8.59 -8.22
C THR A 221 4.05 -8.76 -6.87
N ALA A 222 3.14 -7.86 -6.50
CA ALA A 222 2.46 -7.91 -5.21
C ALA A 222 1.57 -9.17 -5.13
N LYS A 223 1.68 -9.90 -4.01
CA LYS A 223 0.89 -11.12 -3.81
C LYS A 223 -0.51 -10.76 -3.32
N VAL A 224 -1.54 -11.41 -3.88
CA VAL A 224 -2.94 -11.19 -3.52
C VAL A 224 -3.49 -12.35 -2.70
N ILE A 225 -4.17 -12.03 -1.61
CA ILE A 225 -4.92 -12.97 -0.76
C ILE A 225 -6.41 -12.79 -1.04
N TRP A 226 -7.10 -13.91 -1.26
CA TRP A 226 -8.54 -13.94 -1.53
C TRP A 226 -9.32 -14.46 -0.34
N ALA A 227 -10.49 -13.88 -0.09
CA ALA A 227 -11.42 -14.33 0.94
C ALA A 227 -12.88 -14.17 0.49
N SER A 228 -13.75 -15.05 0.99
CA SER A 228 -15.21 -14.90 0.87
C SER A 228 -15.81 -14.54 2.22
N SER A 229 -16.79 -13.64 2.22
CA SER A 229 -17.57 -13.31 3.41
C SER A 229 -18.47 -14.46 3.86
N ASP A 230 -18.90 -15.35 2.95
CA ASP A 230 -19.71 -16.53 3.24
C ASP A 230 -19.44 -17.66 2.22
N ALA A 231 -18.57 -18.60 2.62
CA ALA A 231 -18.21 -19.77 1.82
C ALA A 231 -19.38 -20.75 1.58
N SER A 232 -20.49 -20.65 2.31
CA SER A 232 -21.69 -21.46 2.06
C SER A 232 -22.53 -20.94 0.90
N ILE A 233 -22.28 -19.72 0.43
CA ILE A 233 -22.95 -19.07 -0.71
C ILE A 233 -22.01 -19.05 -1.92
N ALA A 234 -20.77 -18.57 -1.75
CA ALA A 234 -19.76 -18.59 -2.80
C ALA A 234 -18.34 -18.75 -2.22
N THR A 235 -17.51 -19.55 -2.86
CA THR A 235 -16.09 -19.72 -2.51
C THR A 235 -15.19 -19.04 -3.53
N VAL A 236 -13.96 -18.72 -3.13
CA VAL A 236 -12.91 -18.23 -4.04
C VAL A 236 -11.61 -18.97 -3.73
N ASP A 237 -10.86 -19.36 -4.76
CA ASP A 237 -9.54 -19.97 -4.59
C ASP A 237 -8.39 -18.93 -4.63
N GLN A 238 -7.16 -19.38 -4.44
CA GLN A 238 -5.97 -18.52 -4.46
C GLN A 238 -5.71 -17.82 -5.81
N ASN A 239 -6.34 -18.27 -6.89
CA ASN A 239 -6.19 -17.74 -8.24
C ASN A 239 -7.35 -16.81 -8.65
N GLY A 240 -8.29 -16.53 -7.73
CA GLY A 240 -9.47 -15.70 -7.98
C GLY A 240 -10.61 -16.44 -8.69
N ASN A 241 -10.60 -17.78 -8.75
CA ASN A 241 -11.73 -18.53 -9.31
C ASN A 241 -12.85 -18.61 -8.28
N VAL A 242 -14.01 -18.06 -8.62
CA VAL A 242 -15.20 -18.00 -7.76
C VAL A 242 -16.15 -19.13 -8.13
N THR A 243 -16.62 -19.89 -7.13
CA THR A 243 -17.63 -20.96 -7.30
C THR A 243 -18.91 -20.62 -6.57
N ALA A 244 -20.04 -20.68 -7.27
CA ALA A 244 -21.36 -20.51 -6.69
C ALA A 244 -21.84 -21.80 -6.00
N ILE A 245 -22.13 -21.73 -4.70
CA ILE A 245 -22.49 -22.89 -3.87
C ILE A 245 -23.99 -22.94 -3.59
N ARG A 246 -24.61 -21.80 -3.27
CA ARG A 246 -26.03 -21.72 -2.89
C ARG A 246 -26.58 -20.34 -3.19
N GLU A 247 -27.87 -20.27 -3.52
CA GLU A 247 -28.60 -19.00 -3.65
C GLU A 247 -28.34 -18.05 -2.46
N GLY A 248 -28.00 -16.80 -2.77
CA GLY A 248 -27.67 -15.77 -1.79
C GLY A 248 -26.68 -14.76 -2.32
N GLN A 249 -26.17 -13.91 -1.42
CA GLN A 249 -25.12 -12.93 -1.73
C GLN A 249 -23.91 -13.14 -0.83
N ALA A 250 -22.72 -13.14 -1.43
CA ALA A 250 -21.43 -13.11 -0.73
C ALA A 250 -20.55 -11.99 -1.29
N ILE A 251 -19.60 -11.49 -0.49
CA ILE A 251 -18.58 -10.53 -0.92
C ILE A 251 -17.26 -11.27 -1.03
N ILE A 252 -16.63 -11.17 -2.19
CA ILE A 252 -15.26 -11.64 -2.41
C ILE A 252 -14.31 -10.46 -2.24
N THR A 253 -13.29 -10.63 -1.41
CA THR A 253 -12.26 -9.61 -1.11
C THR A 253 -10.91 -10.10 -1.61
N ALA A 254 -10.22 -9.23 -2.35
CA ALA A 254 -8.82 -9.38 -2.73
C ALA A 254 -7.98 -8.35 -1.96
N THR A 255 -6.97 -8.81 -1.22
CA THR A 255 -6.10 -7.96 -0.40
C THR A 255 -4.64 -8.17 -0.78
N ILE A 256 -3.85 -7.12 -0.88
CA ILE A 256 -2.39 -7.27 -1.07
C ILE A 256 -1.76 -7.78 0.23
N GLU A 257 -0.93 -8.82 0.14
CA GLU A 257 -0.29 -9.43 1.30
C GLU A 257 0.59 -8.42 2.07
N ASN A 258 0.49 -8.45 3.41
CA ASN A 258 1.22 -7.60 4.36
C ASN A 258 0.83 -6.11 4.40
N ILE A 259 -0.20 -5.68 3.66
CA ILE A 259 -0.72 -4.31 3.69
C ILE A 259 -2.26 -4.29 3.70
N ASP A 260 -2.87 -3.27 4.29
CA ASP A 260 -4.34 -3.18 4.45
C ASP A 260 -5.00 -2.48 3.24
N ILE A 261 -4.59 -2.84 2.02
CA ILE A 261 -5.16 -2.34 0.76
C ILE A 261 -5.92 -3.48 0.08
N SER A 262 -7.22 -3.26 -0.20
CA SER A 262 -8.11 -4.28 -0.75
C SER A 262 -9.08 -3.76 -1.81
N ALA A 263 -9.61 -4.68 -2.60
CA ALA A 263 -10.72 -4.47 -3.53
C ALA A 263 -11.77 -5.58 -3.32
N THR A 264 -13.04 -5.28 -3.60
CA THR A 264 -14.15 -6.21 -3.36
C THR A 264 -15.05 -6.36 -4.58
N SER A 265 -15.68 -7.53 -4.69
CA SER A 265 -16.72 -7.83 -5.66
C SER A 265 -17.90 -8.50 -4.96
N ALA A 266 -19.11 -8.03 -5.24
CA ALA A 266 -20.33 -8.73 -4.83
C ALA A 266 -20.55 -9.96 -5.72
N VAL A 267 -21.01 -11.06 -5.14
CA VAL A 267 -21.37 -12.28 -5.87
C VAL A 267 -22.81 -12.63 -5.50
N ASN A 268 -23.71 -12.49 -6.47
CA ASN A 268 -25.12 -12.83 -6.33
C ASN A 268 -25.36 -14.18 -6.99
N VAL A 269 -25.63 -15.20 -6.18
CA VAL A 269 -25.95 -16.54 -6.65
C VAL A 269 -27.45 -16.68 -6.79
N LYS A 270 -27.91 -17.00 -8.00
CA LYS A 270 -29.29 -17.35 -8.33
C LYS A 270 -29.42 -18.86 -8.41
N LYS A 271 -30.62 -19.38 -8.17
CA LYS A 271 -30.91 -20.80 -8.48
C LYS A 271 -30.82 -21.04 -9.99
N PRO A 272 -30.55 -22.28 -10.42
CA PRO A 272 -30.70 -22.66 -11.81
C PRO A 272 -32.11 -22.33 -12.28
N ASN A 273 -32.21 -21.52 -13.34
CA ASN A 273 -33.47 -21.28 -14.01
C ASN A 273 -33.88 -22.57 -14.72
N ASN A 274 -34.51 -23.49 -13.98
CA ASN A 274 -35.24 -24.61 -14.54
C ASN A 274 -36.61 -24.08 -15.00
N GLU A 275 -36.64 -23.22 -16.01
CA GLU A 275 -37.87 -22.71 -16.63
C GLU A 275 -38.25 -23.57 -17.84
N PHE A 276 -38.73 -24.80 -17.57
CA PHE A 276 -39.65 -25.50 -18.47
C PHE A 276 -41.07 -25.25 -17.96
N SER A 277 -42.01 -25.10 -18.88
CA SER A 277 -43.39 -24.78 -18.51
C SER A 277 -44.07 -25.97 -17.82
N ASN A 278 -43.82 -27.19 -18.33
CA ASN A 278 -44.35 -28.46 -17.84
C ASN A 278 -43.37 -29.60 -18.16
N ALA A 279 -43.55 -30.74 -17.49
CA ALA A 279 -42.82 -31.97 -17.72
C ALA A 279 -43.75 -33.17 -17.52
N ILE A 280 -43.44 -34.29 -18.17
CA ILE A 280 -44.05 -35.58 -17.86
C ILE A 280 -43.14 -36.32 -16.87
N LEU A 281 -43.62 -36.54 -15.65
CA LEU A 281 -43.02 -37.45 -14.68
C LEU A 281 -43.64 -38.83 -14.84
N SER A 282 -42.83 -39.82 -15.25
CA SER A 282 -43.23 -41.22 -15.38
C SER A 282 -42.65 -42.01 -14.20
N ILE A 283 -43.50 -42.57 -13.34
CA ILE A 283 -43.09 -43.32 -12.14
C ILE A 283 -43.45 -44.79 -12.35
N THR A 284 -42.46 -45.67 -12.34
CA THR A 284 -42.65 -47.12 -12.35
C THR A 284 -42.61 -47.65 -10.92
N LEU A 285 -43.68 -48.34 -10.51
CA LEU A 285 -43.79 -48.94 -9.19
C LEU A 285 -43.16 -50.33 -9.15
N VAL A 286 -42.85 -50.82 -7.94
CA VAL A 286 -42.25 -52.15 -7.69
C VAL A 286 -43.07 -53.33 -8.23
N ASN A 287 -44.37 -53.13 -8.48
CA ASN A 287 -45.23 -54.14 -9.12
C ASN A 287 -45.25 -54.05 -10.66
N GLY A 288 -44.40 -53.20 -11.25
CA GLY A 288 -44.30 -52.98 -12.69
C GLY A 288 -45.33 -52.01 -13.27
N ILE A 289 -46.24 -51.46 -12.47
CA ILE A 289 -47.21 -50.47 -12.95
C ILE A 289 -46.53 -49.11 -13.12
N THR A 290 -46.66 -48.51 -14.30
CA THR A 290 -46.20 -47.14 -14.57
C THR A 290 -47.36 -46.14 -14.45
N LYS A 291 -47.09 -45.00 -13.82
CA LYS A 291 -47.99 -43.86 -13.69
C LYS A 291 -47.35 -42.61 -14.26
N GLU A 292 -48.09 -41.87 -15.09
CA GLU A 292 -47.60 -40.62 -15.67
C GLU A 292 -48.35 -39.41 -15.13
N TYR A 293 -47.61 -38.32 -14.95
CA TYR A 293 -48.10 -37.05 -14.44
C TYR A 293 -47.57 -35.91 -15.31
N ASP A 294 -48.48 -35.16 -15.91
CA ASP A 294 -48.20 -33.84 -16.48
C ASP A 294 -48.13 -32.84 -15.32
N VAL A 295 -46.96 -32.26 -15.10
CA VAL A 295 -46.63 -31.48 -13.90
C VAL A 295 -45.80 -30.26 -14.25
N THR A 296 -45.93 -29.20 -13.44
CA THR A 296 -45.05 -28.03 -13.55
C THR A 296 -43.68 -28.32 -12.94
N ASN A 297 -42.68 -27.52 -13.29
CA ASN A 297 -41.34 -27.63 -12.70
C ASN A 297 -41.32 -27.46 -11.18
N ALA A 298 -42.22 -26.65 -10.63
CA ALA A 298 -42.37 -26.53 -9.17
C ALA A 298 -42.75 -27.88 -8.54
N VAL A 299 -43.60 -28.67 -9.20
CA VAL A 299 -43.99 -30.00 -8.72
C VAL A 299 -42.86 -31.01 -8.91
N ILE A 300 -42.11 -30.95 -10.02
CA ILE A 300 -40.91 -31.79 -10.24
C ILE A 300 -39.86 -31.54 -9.16
N ASN A 301 -39.47 -30.29 -8.91
CA ASN A 301 -38.47 -29.95 -7.90
C ASN A 301 -38.89 -30.40 -6.50
N ASN A 302 -40.18 -30.22 -6.16
CA ASN A 302 -40.73 -30.73 -4.91
C ASN A 302 -40.69 -32.26 -4.83
N TYR A 303 -40.98 -32.95 -5.94
CA TYR A 303 -40.92 -34.41 -6.01
C TYR A 303 -39.50 -34.93 -5.83
N LEU A 304 -38.52 -34.38 -6.55
CA LEU A 304 -37.11 -34.79 -6.45
C LEU A 304 -36.56 -34.54 -5.04
N SER A 305 -36.78 -33.35 -4.48
CA SER A 305 -36.35 -33.04 -3.11
C SER A 305 -36.99 -33.95 -2.06
N TRP A 306 -38.28 -34.27 -2.24
CA TRP A 306 -38.94 -35.26 -1.40
C TRP A 306 -38.35 -36.65 -1.60
N PHE A 307 -38.14 -37.10 -2.83
CA PHE A 307 -37.67 -38.45 -3.12
C PHE A 307 -36.29 -38.72 -2.51
N ASP A 308 -35.39 -37.73 -2.56
CA ASP A 308 -34.03 -37.83 -2.00
C ASP A 308 -34.02 -37.87 -0.46
N SER A 309 -34.97 -37.20 0.19
CA SER A 309 -35.03 -37.06 1.65
C SER A 309 -36.00 -38.05 2.33
N ALA A 310 -36.99 -38.54 1.60
CA ALA A 310 -38.00 -39.47 2.09
C ALA A 310 -37.44 -40.88 2.23
N GLN A 311 -38.05 -41.65 3.12
CA GLN A 311 -37.75 -43.06 3.35
C GLN A 311 -39.04 -43.79 3.70
N GLY A 312 -39.09 -45.10 3.47
CA GLY A 312 -40.11 -45.96 4.03
C GLY A 312 -41.50 -45.70 3.43
N THR A 313 -42.48 -45.54 4.33
CA THR A 313 -43.88 -45.32 3.97
C THR A 313 -44.24 -43.85 3.71
N SER A 314 -43.26 -42.96 3.59
CA SER A 314 -43.50 -41.55 3.25
C SER A 314 -44.23 -41.45 1.90
N THR A 315 -45.10 -40.44 1.75
CA THR A 315 -45.91 -40.28 0.53
C THR A 315 -45.74 -38.93 -0.13
N PHE A 316 -45.69 -38.91 -1.46
CA PHE A 316 -45.84 -37.71 -2.27
C PHE A 316 -47.23 -37.64 -2.89
N LYS A 317 -47.83 -36.45 -2.88
CA LYS A 317 -49.19 -36.23 -3.39
C LYS A 317 -49.17 -35.65 -4.80
N PHE A 318 -49.93 -36.26 -5.70
CA PHE A 318 -50.24 -35.71 -7.03
C PHE A 318 -51.74 -35.40 -7.11
N SER A 319 -52.11 -34.29 -7.75
CA SER A 319 -53.52 -33.93 -7.99
C SER A 319 -53.79 -33.90 -9.49
N LYS A 320 -54.88 -34.55 -9.92
CA LYS A 320 -55.35 -34.58 -11.31
C LYS A 320 -56.82 -34.14 -11.36
N THR A 321 -57.25 -33.57 -12.47
CA THR A 321 -58.66 -33.29 -12.75
C THR A 321 -59.16 -34.33 -13.75
N ILE A 322 -60.13 -35.17 -13.36
CA ILE A 322 -60.60 -36.30 -14.18
C ILE A 322 -62.13 -36.31 -14.15
N SER A 323 -62.81 -35.98 -15.25
CA SER A 323 -64.28 -36.03 -15.33
C SER A 323 -64.81 -37.45 -15.04
N PRO A 324 -65.88 -37.64 -14.21
CA PRO A 324 -66.77 -36.64 -13.62
C PRO A 324 -66.27 -36.00 -12.31
N TYR A 325 -65.09 -36.37 -11.82
CA TYR A 325 -64.52 -35.88 -10.57
C TYR A 325 -63.84 -34.52 -10.74
N LYS A 326 -64.20 -33.56 -9.87
CA LYS A 326 -63.58 -32.22 -9.87
C LYS A 326 -62.09 -32.26 -9.48
N LYS A 327 -61.65 -33.27 -8.74
CA LYS A 327 -60.26 -33.48 -8.32
C LYS A 327 -60.06 -34.93 -7.89
N VAL A 328 -58.97 -35.54 -8.34
CA VAL A 328 -58.45 -36.82 -7.88
C VAL A 328 -57.09 -36.56 -7.26
N THR A 329 -56.88 -37.03 -6.03
CA THR A 329 -55.58 -36.93 -5.36
C THR A 329 -55.01 -38.33 -5.21
N GLU A 330 -53.80 -38.53 -5.73
CA GLU A 330 -53.05 -39.77 -5.61
C GLU A 330 -51.89 -39.58 -4.65
N TYR A 331 -51.62 -40.60 -3.83
CA TYR A 331 -50.47 -40.64 -2.93
C TYR A 331 -49.55 -41.76 -3.38
N ILE A 332 -48.29 -41.44 -3.67
CA ILE A 332 -47.25 -42.40 -4.05
C ILE A 332 -46.35 -42.62 -2.85
N VAL A 333 -46.29 -43.88 -2.40
CA VAL A 333 -45.43 -44.30 -1.29
C VAL A 333 -44.01 -44.49 -1.80
N HIS A 334 -43.03 -43.94 -1.08
CA HIS A 334 -41.61 -43.95 -1.44
C HIS A 334 -41.08 -45.36 -1.71
N ASP A 335 -41.23 -46.29 -0.77
CA ASP A 335 -40.82 -47.71 -0.90
C ASP A 335 -41.50 -48.49 -2.04
N LYS A 336 -42.50 -47.91 -2.71
CA LYS A 336 -43.19 -48.55 -3.83
C LYS A 336 -42.71 -48.06 -5.18
N ILE A 337 -41.79 -47.10 -5.23
CA ILE A 337 -41.19 -46.61 -6.47
C ILE A 337 -39.99 -47.49 -6.81
N ALA A 338 -39.99 -48.08 -8.01
CA ALA A 338 -38.85 -48.82 -8.54
C ALA A 338 -37.91 -47.91 -9.33
N SER A 339 -38.47 -47.03 -10.17
CA SER A 339 -37.73 -46.04 -10.95
C SER A 339 -38.66 -44.90 -11.37
N PHE A 340 -38.09 -43.79 -11.82
CA PHE A 340 -38.84 -42.73 -12.47
C PHE A 340 -38.00 -42.09 -13.59
N GLU A 341 -38.69 -41.40 -14.49
CA GLU A 341 -38.13 -40.65 -15.61
C GLU A 341 -38.83 -39.30 -15.72
N VAL A 342 -38.08 -38.24 -16.04
CA VAL A 342 -38.61 -36.90 -16.30
C VAL A 342 -38.37 -36.56 -17.77
N ARG A 343 -39.44 -36.18 -18.48
CA ARG A 343 -39.37 -35.69 -19.87
C ARG A 343 -39.91 -34.26 -19.94
N GLU A 344 -39.05 -33.33 -20.30
CA GLU A 344 -39.31 -31.88 -20.33
C GLU A 344 -39.87 -31.45 -21.70
N TYR A 345 -40.79 -30.46 -21.74
CA TYR A 345 -41.34 -29.90 -23.00
C TYR A 345 -41.84 -28.45 -22.92
#